data_AF-A0AAU4IH94-F1
#
_entry.id   AF-A0AAU4IH94-F1
#
_cell.length_a   1.000
_cell.length_b   1.000
_cell.length_c   1.000
_cell.angle_alpha   90.00
_cell.angle_beta   90.00
_cell.angle_gamma   90.00
#
_symmetry.space_group_name_H-M   'P 1'
#
loop_
_entity.id
_entity.type
_entity.pdbx_description
1 polymer ?
#
loop_
_entity_poly.entity_id
_entity_poly.type
_entity_poly.pdbx_seq_one_letter_code
_entity_poly.pdbx_strand_id
1 'polypeptide(L)'
;MPRQLTLAERLATAEKDIQLATIRQQSSWDAFIVQQAVLHFGEIATTFSCNDIRHLLPEMGRGFVGAAINGLSHGGIIEKTGDRVPSDLPSTKAHEIRVWRLTGRGHEIAAKRRDRRREAA
;
A
#
# COMPACT_ATOMS: atom_id res chain seq x y z
N MET A 1 23.57 -31.55 -17.82
CA MET A 1 23.78 -31.82 -16.38
C MET A 1 23.76 -30.48 -15.65
N PRO A 2 22.81 -30.18 -14.76
CA PRO A 2 22.85 -28.94 -13.99
C PRO A 2 24.08 -28.96 -13.07
N ARG A 3 24.80 -27.83 -13.02
CA ARG A 3 25.99 -27.65 -12.17
C ARG A 3 25.61 -27.89 -10.71
N GLN A 4 26.32 -28.79 -10.04
CA GLN A 4 26.14 -28.96 -8.60
C GLN A 4 26.72 -27.74 -7.87
N LEU A 5 25.89 -27.11 -7.04
CA LEU A 5 26.30 -26.00 -6.20
C LEU A 5 27.20 -26.51 -5.07
N THR A 6 28.30 -25.81 -4.84
CA THR A 6 29.15 -26.02 -3.67
C THR A 6 28.39 -25.70 -2.38
N LEU A 7 28.88 -26.19 -1.23
CA LEU A 7 28.25 -25.93 0.06
C LEU A 7 28.08 -24.42 0.33
N ALA A 8 29.09 -23.61 0.00
CA ALA A 8 29.03 -22.16 0.15
C ALA A 8 27.93 -21.52 -0.72
N GLU A 9 27.78 -21.95 -1.97
CA GLU A 9 26.73 -21.45 -2.87
C GLU A 9 25.32 -21.86 -2.42
N ARG A 10 25.17 -23.04 -1.82
CA ARG A 10 23.89 -23.48 -1.24
C ARG A 10 23.50 -22.64 -0.03
N LEU A 11 24.46 -22.32 0.84
CA LEU A 11 24.25 -21.45 2.00
C LEU A 11 23.87 -20.03 1.58
N ALA A 12 24.60 -19.43 0.62
CA ALA A 12 24.29 -18.11 0.09
C ALA A 12 22.91 -18.04 -0.59
N THR A 13 22.49 -19.14 -1.25
CA THR A 13 21.14 -19.22 -1.84
C THR A 13 20.07 -19.26 -0.76
N ALA A 14 20.26 -20.05 0.30
CA ALA A 14 19.32 -20.11 1.43
C ALA A 14 19.21 -18.76 2.15
N GLU A 15 20.33 -18.06 2.37
CA GLU A 15 20.35 -16.73 2.97
C GLU A 15 19.59 -15.71 2.10
N LYS A 16 19.82 -15.72 0.78
CA LYS A 16 19.07 -14.89 -0.17
C LYS A 16 17.58 -15.18 -0.14
N ASP A 17 17.18 -16.45 -0.07
CA ASP A 17 15.77 -16.84 -0.04
C ASP A 17 15.07 -16.38 1.26
N ILE A 18 15.77 -16.48 2.41
CA ILE A 18 15.29 -15.97 3.71
C ILE A 18 15.15 -14.44 3.64
N GLN A 19 16.14 -13.74 3.10
CA GLN A 19 16.09 -12.30 2.94
C GLN A 19 14.94 -11.88 2.02
N LEU A 20 14.73 -12.59 0.91
CA LEU A 20 13.63 -12.32 -0.01
C LEU A 20 12.27 -12.58 0.64
N ALA A 21 12.13 -13.66 1.41
CA ALA A 21 10.91 -13.95 2.16
C ALA A 21 10.61 -12.85 3.18
N THR A 22 11.63 -12.37 3.88
CA THR A 22 11.53 -11.28 4.85
C THR A 22 11.08 -9.98 4.18
N ILE A 23 11.71 -9.60 3.06
CA ILE A 23 11.32 -8.43 2.25
C ILE A 23 9.87 -8.56 1.79
N ARG A 24 9.44 -9.75 1.34
CA ARG A 24 8.06 -9.98 0.89
C ARG A 24 7.04 -9.86 2.03
N GLN A 25 7.36 -10.36 3.23
CA GLN A 25 6.49 -10.21 4.41
C GLN A 25 6.40 -8.75 4.87
N GLN A 26 7.52 -8.02 4.87
CA GLN A 26 7.52 -6.60 5.17
C GLN A 26 6.69 -5.81 4.13
N SER A 27 6.85 -6.13 2.85
CA SER A 27 6.08 -5.53 1.76
C SER A 27 4.56 -5.78 1.89
N SER A 28 4.15 -6.95 2.38
CA SER A 28 2.73 -7.27 2.56
C SER A 28 2.14 -6.53 3.77
N TRP A 29 2.92 -6.36 4.84
CA TRP A 29 2.53 -5.53 5.98
C TRP A 29 2.38 -4.06 5.57
N ASP A 30 3.37 -3.49 4.89
CA ASP A 30 3.32 -2.10 4.43
C ASP A 30 2.15 -1.86 3.48
N ALA A 31 1.92 -2.77 2.53
CA ALA A 31 0.75 -2.72 1.65
C ALA A 31 -0.56 -2.80 2.45
N PHE A 32 -0.64 -3.66 3.46
CA PHE A 32 -1.82 -3.78 4.32
C PHE A 32 -2.12 -2.47 5.07
N ILE A 33 -1.10 -1.84 5.66
CA ILE A 33 -1.27 -0.56 6.38
C ILE A 33 -1.73 0.54 5.44
N VAL A 34 -1.15 0.65 4.23
CA VAL A 34 -1.61 1.62 3.23
C VAL A 34 -3.08 1.37 2.86
N GLN A 35 -3.48 0.12 2.66
CA GLN A 35 -4.88 -0.21 2.37
C GLN A 35 -5.82 0.19 3.50
N GLN A 36 -5.40 0.01 4.77
CA GLN A 36 -6.20 0.46 5.91
C GLN A 36 -6.36 1.98 5.93
N ALA A 37 -5.27 2.72 5.70
CA ALA A 37 -5.30 4.17 5.65
C ALA A 37 -6.22 4.68 4.53
N VAL A 38 -6.15 4.07 3.33
CA VAL A 38 -7.02 4.41 2.20
C VAL A 38 -8.49 4.18 2.53
N LEU A 39 -8.84 3.00 3.07
CA LEU A 39 -10.23 2.70 3.42
C LEU A 39 -10.76 3.64 4.51
N HIS A 40 -9.93 3.97 5.50
CA HIS A 40 -10.30 4.90 6.56
C HIS A 40 -10.54 6.32 6.03
N PHE A 41 -9.60 6.87 5.24
CA PHE A 41 -9.76 8.19 4.65
C PHE A 41 -10.95 8.26 3.69
N GLY A 42 -11.14 7.21 2.90
CA GLY A 42 -12.26 7.12 1.98
C GLY A 42 -13.63 7.02 2.66
N GLU A 43 -13.71 6.64 3.94
CA GLU A 43 -14.94 6.71 4.74
C GLU A 43 -15.22 8.12 5.29
N ILE A 44 -14.17 8.87 5.62
CA ILE A 44 -14.28 10.17 6.29
C ILE A 44 -14.36 11.32 5.27
N ALA A 45 -13.58 11.22 4.20
CA ALA A 45 -13.45 12.23 3.17
C ALA A 45 -13.94 11.69 1.82
N THR A 46 -14.69 12.51 1.09
CA THR A 46 -15.19 12.19 -0.25
C THR A 46 -14.04 11.94 -1.23
N THR A 47 -12.90 12.60 -1.03
CA THR A 47 -11.70 12.48 -1.86
C THR A 47 -10.44 12.53 -1.00
N PHE A 48 -9.35 11.94 -1.49
CA PHE A 48 -8.05 11.94 -0.83
C PHE A 48 -6.91 11.79 -1.84
N SER A 49 -5.70 12.10 -1.42
CA SER A 49 -4.47 12.01 -2.20
C SER A 49 -3.41 11.20 -1.46
N CYS A 50 -2.29 10.94 -2.12
CA CYS A 50 -1.14 10.31 -1.45
C CYS A 50 -0.54 11.20 -0.35
N ASN A 51 -0.75 12.52 -0.37
CA ASN A 51 -0.27 13.41 0.69
C ASN A 51 -0.98 13.09 2.02
N ASP A 52 -2.30 12.91 1.97
CA ASP A 52 -3.14 12.63 3.15
C ASP A 52 -2.72 11.32 3.84
N ILE A 53 -2.34 10.32 3.05
CA ILE A 53 -2.00 8.99 3.54
C ILE A 53 -0.57 8.92 4.07
N ARG A 54 0.41 9.54 3.39
CA ARG A 54 1.85 9.40 3.68
C ARG A 54 2.22 9.79 5.11
N HIS A 55 1.51 10.75 5.71
CA HIS A 55 1.77 11.21 7.08
C HIS A 55 1.35 10.21 8.16
N LEU A 56 0.42 9.31 7.84
CA LEU A 56 -0.04 8.27 8.76
C LEU A 56 0.80 6.98 8.69
N LEU A 57 1.67 6.88 7.69
CA LEU A 57 2.49 5.70 7.51
C LEU A 57 3.79 5.82 8.30
N PRO A 58 4.24 4.74 8.97
CA PRO A 58 5.60 4.69 9.48
C PRO A 58 6.59 4.94 8.33
N GLU A 59 7.79 5.43 8.65
CA GLU A 59 8.79 5.87 7.68
C GLU A 59 9.04 4.85 6.54
N MET A 60 8.98 3.56 6.87
CA MET A 60 9.15 2.45 5.92
C MET A 60 7.98 2.26 4.95
N GLY A 61 6.75 2.66 5.31
CA GLY A 61 5.55 2.48 4.48
C GLY A 61 5.45 3.46 3.30
N ARG A 62 6.27 4.53 3.30
CA ARG A 62 6.19 5.60 2.28
C ARG A 62 6.56 5.11 0.88
N GLY A 63 7.48 4.15 0.77
CA GLY A 63 7.89 3.56 -0.52
C GLY A 63 6.81 2.68 -1.17
N PHE A 64 5.90 2.11 -0.39
CA PHE A 64 4.87 1.18 -0.86
C PHE A 64 3.55 1.85 -1.27
N VAL A 65 3.38 3.14 -0.99
CA VAL A 65 2.15 3.87 -1.28
C VAL A 65 1.75 3.76 -2.74
N GLY A 66 2.71 3.95 -3.66
CA GLY A 66 2.43 3.87 -5.10
C GLY A 66 1.93 2.50 -5.53
N ALA A 67 2.57 1.42 -5.07
CA ALA A 67 2.20 0.05 -5.39
C ALA A 67 0.81 -0.31 -4.82
N ALA A 68 0.53 0.08 -3.58
CA ALA A 68 -0.75 -0.17 -2.94
C ALA A 68 -1.89 0.60 -3.60
N ILE A 69 -1.71 1.90 -3.91
CA ILE A 69 -2.69 2.71 -4.64
C ILE A 69 -2.98 2.12 -6.02
N ASN A 70 -1.94 1.68 -6.73
CA ASN A 70 -2.12 0.99 -8.01
C ASN A 70 -2.91 -0.31 -7.84
N GLY A 71 -2.59 -1.14 -6.86
CA GLY A 71 -3.33 -2.38 -6.59
C GLY A 71 -4.80 -2.14 -6.27
N LEU A 72 -5.10 -1.14 -5.42
CA LEU A 72 -6.47 -0.76 -5.08
C LEU A 72 -7.24 -0.22 -6.28
N SER A 73 -6.60 0.58 -7.13
CA SER A 73 -7.22 1.12 -8.33
C SER A 73 -7.52 0.03 -9.37
N HIS A 74 -6.56 -0.87 -9.63
CA HIS A 74 -6.79 -2.02 -10.53
C HIS A 74 -7.83 -2.98 -9.96
N GLY A 75 -7.92 -3.11 -8.63
CA GLY A 75 -8.96 -3.89 -7.96
C GLY A 75 -10.35 -3.24 -7.96
N GLY A 76 -10.49 -2.02 -8.50
CA GLY A 76 -11.76 -1.28 -8.54
C GLY A 76 -12.26 -0.86 -7.15
N ILE A 77 -11.36 -0.72 -6.18
CA ILE A 77 -11.68 -0.26 -4.82
C ILE A 77 -11.66 1.27 -4.75
N ILE A 78 -10.77 1.89 -5.52
CA ILE A 78 -10.64 3.33 -5.66
C ILE A 78 -10.62 3.73 -7.12
N GLU A 79 -11.05 4.95 -7.41
CA GLU A 79 -11.00 5.53 -8.74
C GLU A 79 -10.44 6.95 -8.73
N LYS A 80 -9.90 7.36 -9.88
CA LYS A 80 -9.36 8.71 -10.09
C LYS A 80 -10.52 9.68 -10.20
N THR A 81 -10.45 10.83 -9.54
CA THR A 81 -11.47 11.88 -9.71
C THR A 81 -11.27 12.71 -10.98
N GLY A 82 -10.03 12.71 -11.51
CA GLY A 82 -9.59 13.63 -12.57
C GLY A 82 -8.73 14.77 -12.02
N ASP A 83 -8.90 15.11 -10.74
CA ASP A 83 -8.16 16.17 -10.07
C ASP A 83 -6.73 15.77 -9.73
N ARG A 84 -5.90 16.80 -9.55
CA ARG A 84 -4.49 16.67 -9.21
C ARG A 84 -4.10 17.70 -8.17
N VAL A 85 -3.17 17.33 -7.30
CA VAL A 85 -2.58 18.21 -6.29
C VAL A 85 -1.05 18.10 -6.31
N PRO A 86 -0.31 19.14 -5.92
CA PRO A 86 1.13 19.06 -5.81
C PRO A 86 1.54 18.15 -4.65
N SER A 87 2.55 17.30 -4.87
CA SER A 87 3.18 16.48 -3.82
C SER A 87 3.88 17.36 -2.78
N ASP A 88 3.67 17.05 -1.50
CA ASP A 88 4.33 17.69 -0.36
C ASP A 88 5.65 16.99 0.04
N LEU A 89 5.97 15.85 -0.57
CA LEU A 89 7.16 15.07 -0.25
C LEU A 89 8.42 15.80 -0.74
N PRO A 90 9.46 15.99 0.09
CA PRO A 90 10.67 16.73 -0.30
C PRO A 90 11.35 16.21 -1.57
N SER A 91 11.41 14.89 -1.76
CA SER A 91 12.05 14.25 -2.91
C SER A 91 11.28 14.37 -4.24
N THR A 92 9.99 14.72 -4.18
CA THR A 92 9.12 14.86 -5.36
C THR A 92 8.27 16.12 -5.26
N LYS A 93 8.81 17.15 -4.60
CA LYS A 93 8.05 18.35 -4.26
C LYS A 93 7.46 18.98 -5.52
N ALA A 94 6.19 19.36 -5.45
CA ALA A 94 5.42 19.94 -6.55
C ALA A 94 5.15 19.03 -7.75
N HIS A 95 5.54 17.74 -7.71
CA HIS A 95 5.08 16.79 -8.72
C HIS A 95 3.57 16.59 -8.59
N GLU A 96 2.87 16.55 -9.72
CA GLU A 96 1.44 16.28 -9.71
C GLU A 96 1.15 14.86 -9.22
N ILE A 97 0.30 14.76 -8.20
CA ILE A 97 -0.27 13.50 -7.74
C ILE A 97 -1.78 13.51 -7.95
N ARG A 98 -2.34 12.33 -8.16
CA ARG A 98 -3.76 12.15 -8.42
C ARG A 98 -4.57 12.22 -7.12
N VAL A 99 -5.77 12.76 -7.25
CA VAL A 99 -6.83 12.65 -6.25
C VAL A 99 -7.70 11.43 -6.56
N TRP A 100 -8.08 10.73 -5.50
CA TRP A 100 -8.79 9.46 -5.51
C TRP A 100 -10.06 9.57 -4.67
N ARG A 101 -11.00 8.66 -4.95
CA ARG A 101 -12.17 8.40 -4.10
C ARG A 101 -12.46 6.91 -4.04
N LEU A 102 -13.19 6.46 -3.03
CA LEU A 102 -13.69 5.09 -3.01
C LEU A 102 -14.74 4.89 -4.10
N THR A 103 -14.76 3.69 -4.68
CA THR A 103 -15.89 3.23 -5.49
C THR A 103 -17.01 2.72 -4.57
N GLY A 104 -18.17 2.37 -5.13
CA GLY A 104 -19.22 1.66 -4.37
C GLY A 104 -18.70 0.40 -3.69
N ARG A 105 -17.89 -0.41 -4.40
CA ARG A 105 -17.20 -1.57 -3.84
C ARG A 105 -16.25 -1.21 -2.70
N GLY A 106 -15.52 -0.10 -2.83
CA GLY A 106 -14.62 0.39 -1.78
C GLY A 106 -15.39 0.75 -0.51
N HIS A 107 -16.52 1.45 -0.64
CA HIS A 107 -17.39 1.78 0.49
C HIS A 107 -17.97 0.54 1.16
N GLU A 108 -18.40 -0.47 0.41
CA GLU A 108 -18.89 -1.74 0.98
C GLU A 108 -17.81 -2.46 1.81
N ILE A 109 -16.58 -2.50 1.31
CA ILE A 109 -15.45 -3.11 2.02
C ILE A 109 -15.19 -2.34 3.31
N ALA A 110 -15.17 -1.01 3.26
CA ALA A 110 -14.90 -0.18 4.43
C ALA A 110 -16.00 -0.35 5.50
N ALA A 111 -17.27 -0.34 5.08
CA ALA A 111 -18.42 -0.57 5.96
C ALA A 111 -18.32 -1.93 6.68
N LYS A 112 -18.08 -3.03 5.94
CA LYS A 112 -17.90 -4.37 6.54
C LYS A 112 -16.77 -4.41 7.58
N ARG A 113 -15.69 -3.67 7.35
CA ARG A 113 -14.57 -3.60 8.31
C ARG A 113 -14.92 -2.77 9.54
N ARG A 114 -15.68 -1.69 9.38
CA ARG A 114 -16.19 -0.88 10.50
C ARG A 114 -17.13 -1.70 11.37
N ASP A 115 -18.04 -2.46 10.77
CA ASP A 115 -19.00 -3.29 11.50
C ASP A 115 -18.29 -4.37 12.32
N ARG A 116 -17.33 -5.09 11.71
CA ARG A 116 -16.48 -6.06 12.46
C ARG A 116 -15.71 -5.44 13.61
N ARG A 117 -15.22 -4.19 13.46
CA ARG A 117 -14.54 -3.48 14.55
C ARG A 117 -15.48 -3.15 15.70
N ARG A 118 -16.75 -2.84 15.41
CA ARG A 118 -17.79 -2.59 16.43
C ARG A 118 -18.20 -3.86 17.15
N GLU A 119 -18.25 -4.99 16.46
CA GLU A 119 -18.55 -6.30 17.07
C GLU A 119 -17.44 -6.81 18.00
N ALA A 120 -16.19 -6.41 17.75
CA ALA A 120 -15.03 -6.83 18.52
C ALA A 120 -14.68 -5.90 19.71
N ALA A 121 -15.39 -4.79 19.87
CA ALA A 121 -15.19 -3.79 20.91
C ALA A 121 -16.23 -3.95 22.04
#